data_AF-A0A7L0G7D1-F1
#
_entry.id   AF-A0A7L0G7D1-F1
#
_cell.length_a   1.000
_cell.length_b   1.000
_cell.length_c   1.000
_cell.angle_alpha   90.00
_cell.angle_beta   90.00
_cell.angle_gamma   90.00
#
_symmetry.space_group_name_H-M   'P 1'
#
loop_
_entity.id
_entity.type
_entity.pdbx_description
1 polymer ?
#
loop_
_entity_poly.entity_id
_entity_poly.type
_entity_poly.pdbx_seq_one_letter_code
_entity_poly.pdbx_strand_id
1 'polypeptide(L)'
;RNIFKIKKSNAEKSKKMEKEEKFFRETFMYNKEIVVVNTAIAECSVPSKRRVDLPVTAGEQLDVIDVTEGNAVICRNSEGRYGYVLVEHLNFR
;
A
#
# COMPACT_ATOMS: atom_id res chain seq x y z
N ARG A 1 -3.61 25.09 -30.64
CA ARG A 1 -4.32 23.78 -30.63
C ARG A 1 -3.55 22.83 -29.73
N ASN A 2 -4.24 22.10 -28.84
CA ASN A 2 -3.79 20.98 -27.98
C ASN A 2 -2.92 21.23 -26.73
N ILE A 3 -3.52 21.69 -25.62
CA ILE A 3 -2.90 21.58 -24.26
C ILE A 3 -3.85 20.89 -23.24
N PHE A 4 -5.03 20.41 -23.66
CA PHE A 4 -6.10 19.94 -22.76
C PHE A 4 -6.27 18.41 -22.64
N LYS A 5 -5.26 17.59 -23.01
CA LYS A 5 -5.44 16.13 -23.07
C LYS A 5 -4.69 15.30 -22.02
N ILE A 6 -3.89 15.91 -21.13
CA ILE A 6 -2.97 15.17 -20.24
C ILE A 6 -3.50 15.06 -18.79
N LYS A 7 -4.48 15.87 -18.36
CA LYS A 7 -4.91 15.92 -16.95
C LYS A 7 -6.05 14.95 -16.54
N LYS A 8 -6.69 14.23 -17.47
CA LYS A 8 -7.88 13.43 -17.14
C LYS A 8 -7.56 12.09 -16.44
N SER A 9 -6.42 11.47 -16.73
CA SER A 9 -6.10 10.12 -16.22
C SER A 9 -5.56 10.09 -14.78
N ASN A 10 -5.01 11.19 -14.24
CA ASN A 10 -4.46 11.22 -12.88
C ASN A 10 -5.55 11.51 -11.82
N ALA A 11 -6.56 12.30 -12.16
CA ALA A 11 -7.65 12.63 -11.24
C ALA A 11 -8.51 11.40 -10.88
N GLU A 12 -8.68 10.45 -11.80
CA GLU A 12 -9.44 9.22 -11.54
C GLU A 12 -8.68 8.22 -10.67
N LYS A 13 -7.34 8.12 -10.83
CA LYS A 13 -6.48 7.32 -9.95
C LYS A 13 -6.43 7.91 -8.54
N SER A 14 -6.29 9.23 -8.42
CA SER A 14 -6.26 9.92 -7.12
C SER A 14 -7.56 9.72 -6.33
N LYS A 15 -8.73 9.78 -6.99
CA LYS A 15 -10.03 9.51 -6.35
C LYS A 15 -10.22 8.07 -5.88
N LYS A 16 -9.57 7.08 -6.52
CA LYS A 16 -9.60 5.69 -6.06
C LYS A 16 -8.70 5.50 -4.84
N MET A 17 -7.49 6.06 -4.91
CA MET A 17 -6.53 6.01 -3.80
C MET A 17 -7.10 6.64 -2.53
N GLU A 18 -7.74 7.81 -2.61
CA GLU A 18 -8.33 8.47 -1.44
C GLU A 18 -9.44 7.64 -0.77
N LYS A 19 -10.22 6.89 -1.55
CA LYS A 19 -11.25 5.97 -1.01
C LYS A 19 -10.62 4.78 -0.29
N GLU A 20 -9.57 4.20 -0.85
CA GLU A 20 -8.85 3.10 -0.22
C GLU A 20 -8.11 3.56 1.04
N GLU A 21 -7.51 4.75 1.01
CA GLU A 21 -6.90 5.37 2.19
C GLU A 21 -7.94 5.61 3.29
N LYS A 22 -9.13 6.11 2.93
CA LYS A 22 -10.21 6.31 3.91
C LYS A 22 -10.69 4.98 4.48
N PHE A 23 -10.86 3.95 3.64
CA PHE A 23 -11.24 2.61 4.08
C PHE A 23 -10.19 1.97 4.98
N PHE A 24 -8.91 2.16 4.64
CA PHE A 24 -7.77 1.77 5.46
C PHE A 24 -7.79 2.49 6.82
N ARG A 25 -7.93 3.81 6.85
CA ARG A 25 -8.00 4.56 8.11
C ARG A 25 -9.17 4.11 9.00
N GLU A 26 -10.34 3.87 8.41
CA GLU A 26 -11.52 3.39 9.13
C GLU A 26 -11.34 1.95 9.65
N THR A 27 -10.83 1.05 8.80
CA THR A 27 -10.69 -0.37 9.15
C THR A 27 -9.53 -0.61 10.12
N PHE A 28 -8.45 0.14 10.01
CA PHE A 28 -7.22 -0.02 10.79
C PHE A 28 -7.16 0.96 11.96
N MET A 29 -8.19 1.83 12.12
CA MET A 29 -8.21 2.94 13.08
C MET A 29 -6.92 3.78 13.00
N TYR A 30 -6.42 3.97 11.78
CA TYR A 30 -5.13 4.61 11.52
C TYR A 30 -5.29 6.13 11.54
N ASN A 31 -4.82 6.76 12.61
CA ASN A 31 -4.93 8.21 12.83
C ASN A 31 -3.68 9.01 12.42
N LYS A 32 -2.64 8.33 11.90
CA LYS A 32 -1.39 8.97 11.48
C LYS A 32 -1.44 9.37 10.00
N GLU A 33 -0.44 10.13 9.55
CA GLU A 33 -0.27 10.44 8.14
C GLU A 33 0.20 9.20 7.36
N ILE A 34 -0.29 9.05 6.12
CA ILE A 34 0.09 7.96 5.23
C ILE A 34 1.30 8.46 4.44
N VAL A 35 2.49 8.18 4.96
CA VAL A 35 3.76 8.53 4.33
C VAL A 35 4.55 7.26 4.07
N VAL A 36 5.34 7.25 3.00
CA VAL A 36 6.25 6.13 2.73
C VAL A 36 7.46 6.29 3.66
N VAL A 37 7.53 5.42 4.67
CA VAL A 37 8.62 5.39 5.66
C VAL A 37 9.80 4.61 5.12
N ASN A 38 9.54 3.50 4.43
CA ASN A 38 10.58 2.70 3.80
C ASN A 38 10.05 1.99 2.54
N THR A 39 10.93 1.39 1.77
CA THR A 39 10.55 0.56 0.62
C THR A 39 11.09 -0.85 0.82
N ALA A 40 10.27 -1.85 0.55
CA ALA A 40 10.63 -3.25 0.69
C ALA A 40 10.28 -4.02 -0.59
N ILE A 41 10.99 -5.12 -0.82
CA ILE A 41 10.68 -6.07 -1.89
C ILE A 41 10.11 -7.33 -1.24
N ALA A 42 8.96 -7.79 -1.69
CA ALA A 42 8.40 -9.05 -1.24
C ALA A 42 9.33 -10.20 -1.64
N GLU A 43 9.85 -10.95 -0.67
CA GLU A 43 10.67 -12.13 -0.92
C GLU A 43 9.81 -13.35 -1.28
N CYS A 44 8.60 -13.42 -0.71
CA CYS A 44 7.68 -14.52 -0.88
C CYS A 44 6.31 -14.03 -1.34
N SER A 45 5.61 -14.87 -2.11
CA SER A 45 4.21 -14.62 -2.46
C SER A 45 3.31 -15.02 -1.29
N VAL A 46 2.61 -14.04 -0.71
CA VAL A 46 1.70 -14.26 0.42
C VAL A 46 0.29 -13.92 -0.02
N PRO A 47 -0.64 -14.87 0.02
CA PRO A 47 -2.05 -14.58 -0.25
C PRO A 47 -2.65 -13.76 0.90
N SER A 48 -3.60 -12.87 0.58
CA SER A 48 -4.37 -12.14 1.59
C SER A 48 -5.20 -13.13 2.42
N LYS A 49 -4.90 -13.27 3.72
CA LYS A 49 -5.68 -14.14 4.63
C LYS A 49 -6.90 -13.41 5.20
N ARG A 50 -6.76 -12.11 5.47
CA ARG A 50 -7.81 -11.22 5.94
C ARG A 50 -8.12 -10.16 4.89
N ARG A 51 -9.28 -9.52 5.02
CA ARG A 51 -9.66 -8.36 4.20
C ARG A 51 -8.68 -7.17 4.34
N VAL A 52 -7.94 -7.15 5.45
CA VAL A 52 -6.92 -6.15 5.78
C VAL A 52 -5.50 -6.58 5.38
N ASP A 53 -5.31 -7.81 4.91
CA ASP A 53 -4.00 -8.27 4.48
C ASP A 53 -3.82 -7.91 3.01
N LEU A 54 -2.64 -7.38 2.68
CA LEU A 54 -2.28 -7.09 1.31
C LEU A 54 -1.76 -8.38 0.66
N PRO A 55 -2.35 -8.86 -0.44
CA PRO A 55 -1.74 -9.95 -1.18
C PRO A 55 -0.47 -9.42 -1.85
N VAL A 56 0.65 -10.07 -1.57
CA VAL A 56 1.97 -9.69 -2.10
C VAL A 56 2.51 -10.81 -2.96
N THR A 57 3.23 -10.45 -4.02
CA THR A 57 3.88 -11.42 -4.92
C THR A 57 5.39 -11.35 -4.76
N ALA A 58 6.08 -12.49 -4.73
CA ALA A 58 7.54 -12.51 -4.69
C ALA A 58 8.15 -11.67 -5.84
N GLY A 59 9.07 -10.78 -5.52
CA GLY A 59 9.68 -9.80 -6.42
C GLY A 59 8.90 -8.49 -6.58
N GLU A 60 7.75 -8.34 -5.91
CA GLU A 60 6.96 -7.10 -5.94
C GLU A 60 7.57 -6.04 -5.01
N GLN A 61 7.69 -4.80 -5.51
CA GLN A 61 8.09 -3.66 -4.69
C GLN A 61 6.89 -3.07 -3.96
N LEU A 62 7.05 -2.87 -2.66
CA LEU A 62 6.03 -2.40 -1.74
C LEU A 62 6.56 -1.20 -0.96
N ASP A 63 5.70 -0.21 -0.79
CA ASP A 63 5.99 0.97 0.02
C ASP A 63 5.50 0.73 1.45
N VAL A 64 6.43 0.74 2.41
CA VAL A 64 6.13 0.59 3.83
C VAL A 64 5.65 1.92 4.39
N ILE A 65 4.43 1.92 4.88
CA ILE A 65 3.73 3.11 5.39
C ILE A 65 3.93 3.26 6.90
N ASP A 66 3.76 2.19 7.64
CA ASP A 66 3.97 2.20 9.09
C ASP A 66 4.35 0.80 9.58
N VAL A 67 5.05 0.77 10.70
CA VAL A 67 5.40 -0.48 11.38
C VAL A 67 4.45 -0.62 12.57
N THR A 68 3.71 -1.73 12.61
CA THR A 68 2.84 -2.03 13.76
C THR A 68 3.60 -2.77 14.85
N GLU A 69 3.06 -2.78 16.07
CA GLU A 69 3.65 -3.50 17.19
C GLU A 69 3.71 -5.01 16.85
N GLY A 70 4.92 -5.52 16.56
CA GLY A 70 5.19 -6.91 16.20
C GLY A 70 6.03 -7.06 14.91
N ASN A 71 5.91 -8.22 14.25
CA ASN A 71 6.58 -8.51 12.97
C ASN A 71 5.70 -8.17 11.76
N ALA A 72 4.75 -7.23 11.90
CA ALA A 72 3.85 -6.82 10.83
C ALA A 72 4.04 -5.34 10.50
N VAL A 73 4.02 -5.05 9.20
CA VAL A 73 4.11 -3.70 8.65
C VAL A 73 2.92 -3.45 7.74
N ILE A 74 2.52 -2.20 7.66
CA ILE A 74 1.52 -1.73 6.72
C ILE A 74 2.24 -1.39 5.43
N CYS A 75 1.93 -2.12 4.37
CA CYS A 75 2.49 -1.89 3.06
C CYS A 75 1.44 -1.35 2.09
N ARG A 76 1.91 -0.64 1.09
CA ARG A 76 1.15 -0.16 -0.06
C ARG A 76 1.75 -0.73 -1.34
N ASN A 77 0.90 -1.29 -2.21
CA ASN A 77 1.35 -1.73 -3.53
C ASN A 77 1.18 -0.64 -4.59
N SER A 78 1.73 -0.90 -5.78
CA SER A 78 1.62 -0.01 -6.94
C SER A 78 0.18 0.26 -7.41
N GLU A 79 -0.78 -0.59 -7.03
CA GLU A 79 -2.20 -0.42 -7.32
C GLU A 79 -2.87 0.59 -6.36
N GLY A 80 -2.24 0.91 -5.23
CA GLY A 80 -2.78 1.81 -4.21
C GLY A 80 -3.53 1.09 -3.09
N ARG A 81 -3.44 -0.24 -3.02
CA ARG A 81 -4.04 -1.06 -1.97
C ARG A 81 -3.14 -1.04 -0.74
N TYR A 82 -3.75 -0.98 0.44
CA TYR A 82 -3.07 -1.04 1.73
C TYR A 82 -3.38 -2.34 2.43
N GLY A 83 -2.41 -2.86 3.17
CA GLY A 83 -2.66 -3.96 4.08
C GLY A 83 -1.44 -4.41 4.85
N TYR A 84 -1.67 -5.35 5.76
CA TYR A 84 -0.63 -5.94 6.58
C TYR A 84 0.21 -6.93 5.79
N VAL A 85 1.52 -6.85 5.98
CA VAL A 85 2.51 -7.78 5.47
C VAL A 85 3.51 -8.06 6.58
N LEU A 86 3.92 -9.31 6.73
CA LEU A 86 4.91 -9.66 7.73
C LEU A 86 6.30 -9.26 7.25
N VAL A 87 7.07 -8.66 8.15
CA VAL A 87 8.46 -8.20 7.94
C VAL A 87 9.34 -9.37 7.48
N GLU A 88 9.03 -10.60 7.90
CA GLU A 88 9.74 -11.82 7.49
C GLU A 88 9.62 -12.15 6.00
N HIS A 89 8.58 -11.67 5.33
CA HIS A 89 8.35 -11.87 3.89
C HIS A 89 8.84 -10.67 3.07
N LEU A 90 9.47 -9.70 3.71
CA LEU A 90 9.91 -8.45 3.11
C LEU A 90 11.42 -8.30 3.24
N ASN A 91 12.03 -8.01 2.10
CA ASN A 91 13.44 -7.68 2.01
C ASN A 91 13.60 -6.17 1.93
N PHE A 92 14.19 -5.59 2.98
CA PHE A 92 14.51 -4.18 3.06
C PHE A 92 15.92 -3.99 2.50
N ARG A 93 16.04 -3.13 1.48
CA ARG A 93 17.30 -2.89 0.79
C ARG A 93 18.00 -1.63 1.25
#